data_AF-A0A086SW82-F1
#
_entry.id   AF-A0A086SW82-F1
#
_cell.length_a   1.000
_cell.length_b   1.000
_cell.length_c   1.000
_cell.angle_alpha   90.00
_cell.angle_beta   90.00
_cell.angle_gamma   90.00
#
_symmetry.space_group_name_H-M   'P 1'
#
loop_
_entity.id
_entity.type
_entity.pdbx_description
1 polymer ?
#
loop_
_entity_poly.entity_id
_entity_poly.type
_entity_poly.pdbx_seq_one_letter_code
_entity_poly.pdbx_strand_id
1 'polypeptide(L)'
;MSPPESSATSQTVQVRHAPGKGRALTTTTTLRPGTTILATTTPLLLLPSVANLSSICTHCLRSGSSPPRACTRCHSAYYCGPTCQRAHWRAVHSVECKPLSRLRAAGRGPLPTLVRLLVQALLKESIAQELADLEGNVEAIRSEAGGTRWADIEVMALGACACAGVGTGEEQVRRACELMCKIQTNAFNWSEDNPDQTAVFVEPTLAMINHSCVPSAEVQVAGRNIVLRASMAIQAGEEIEITYIDYTLPRPKRNEALAPYNFQCQCPRCRGNLNIYQASALYPHLDLNCFSLAPEVSQVHQHPAVVDTQKAAAANTQAGKVLADIESSATPDTESSQHASLCHRYQRCKNFAESDFWAMAPLPHLVADASSYYAAEENWSFALTTACLMATACDSYRYPPPFHSVRVQDLFRIAKLLSNTAADTSSLSQPPSSVVSKSDLNTRVQDTLKDIDQVSLCQMLLMMALRLIPEEFVKEWDLAVDAQDMLKDIGQLPGRDKALTLINAWATNPEADQSRKFFQYAVVDPVHTLASLGKEALEHEFRGA
;
A
#
# COMPACT_ATOMS: atom_id res chain seq x y z
N MET A 1 -21.52 7.45 32.58
CA MET A 1 -20.12 7.54 32.10
C MET A 1 -20.18 8.30 30.79
N SER A 2 -19.60 9.50 30.77
CA SER A 2 -19.52 10.38 29.60
C SER A 2 -18.88 9.62 28.43
N PRO A 3 -19.27 9.91 27.17
CA PRO A 3 -18.58 9.35 26.01
C PRO A 3 -17.11 9.79 26.04
N PRO A 4 -16.16 8.95 25.57
CA PRO A 4 -14.77 9.36 25.47
C PRO A 4 -14.70 10.58 24.56
N GLU A 5 -14.11 11.65 25.08
CA GLU A 5 -13.81 12.88 24.37
C GLU A 5 -13.06 12.55 23.07
N SER A 6 -13.49 13.12 21.95
CA SER A 6 -12.73 13.13 20.71
C SER A 6 -11.42 13.91 20.97
N SER A 7 -10.33 13.18 21.18
CA SER A 7 -9.06 13.78 21.56
C SER A 7 -8.46 14.57 20.39
N ALA A 8 -8.45 15.90 20.53
CA ALA A 8 -7.55 16.88 19.91
C ALA A 8 -7.49 17.06 18.37
N THR A 9 -8.01 16.15 17.54
CA THR A 9 -7.87 16.22 16.06
C THR A 9 -8.88 17.13 15.34
N SER A 10 -9.98 17.52 15.99
CA SER A 10 -11.05 18.31 15.35
C SER A 10 -10.68 19.78 15.07
N GLN A 11 -9.58 20.32 15.61
CA GLN A 11 -9.24 21.75 15.44
C GLN A 11 -8.44 22.05 14.17
N THR A 12 -7.81 21.03 13.56
CA THR A 12 -6.84 21.21 12.47
C THR A 12 -7.46 21.10 11.08
N VAL A 13 -8.65 20.53 10.96
CA VAL A 13 -9.34 20.32 9.68
C VAL A 13 -10.79 20.78 9.73
N GLN A 14 -11.33 21.15 8.57
CA GLN A 14 -12.71 21.58 8.41
C GLN A 14 -13.20 21.22 7.00
N VAL A 15 -14.49 20.92 6.88
CA VAL A 15 -15.15 20.69 5.58
C VAL A 15 -15.55 22.03 4.97
N ARG A 16 -15.15 22.27 3.72
CA ARG A 16 -15.53 23.46 2.94
C ARG A 16 -16.08 23.04 1.58
N HIS A 17 -16.82 23.93 0.93
CA HIS A 17 -17.21 23.74 -0.45
C HIS A 17 -16.04 24.09 -1.38
N ALA A 18 -15.67 23.16 -2.26
CA ALA A 18 -14.66 23.32 -3.30
C ALA A 18 -15.36 23.41 -4.67
N PRO A 19 -15.18 24.52 -5.42
CA PRO A 19 -15.78 24.67 -6.74
C PRO A 19 -15.44 23.50 -7.68
N GLY A 20 -16.47 22.84 -8.22
CA GLY A 20 -16.33 21.71 -9.13
C GLY A 20 -15.93 20.37 -8.49
N LYS A 21 -15.73 20.32 -7.17
CA LYS A 21 -15.47 19.08 -6.40
C LYS A 21 -16.50 18.81 -5.30
N GLY A 22 -17.44 19.73 -5.07
CA GLY A 22 -18.44 19.59 -4.02
C GLY A 22 -17.86 19.94 -2.66
N ARG A 23 -17.77 18.99 -1.73
CA ARG A 23 -17.14 19.21 -0.42
C ARG A 23 -15.69 18.79 -0.45
N ALA A 24 -14.88 19.42 0.38
CA ALA A 24 -13.46 19.16 0.51
C ALA A 24 -13.03 19.31 1.96
N LEU A 25 -12.15 18.43 2.43
CA LEU A 25 -11.45 18.61 3.68
C LEU A 25 -10.31 19.62 3.48
N THR A 26 -10.25 20.65 4.32
CA THR A 26 -9.18 21.67 4.30
C THR A 26 -8.52 21.76 5.66
N THR A 27 -7.28 22.21 5.73
CA THR A 27 -6.62 22.46 7.02
C THR A 27 -6.77 23.91 7.48
N THR A 28 -6.82 24.13 8.80
CA THR A 28 -6.84 25.47 9.43
C THR A 28 -5.45 26.00 9.76
N THR A 29 -4.41 25.17 9.65
CA THR A 29 -3.03 25.49 10.01
C THR A 29 -2.05 24.95 8.97
N THR A 30 -0.84 25.49 8.88
CA THR A 30 0.21 24.89 8.03
C THR A 30 0.71 23.58 8.64
N LEU A 31 0.69 22.51 7.84
CA LEU A 31 1.15 21.16 8.18
C LEU A 31 2.50 20.87 7.52
N ARG A 32 3.39 20.21 8.24
CA ARG A 32 4.68 19.74 7.72
C ARG A 32 4.55 18.33 7.14
N PRO A 33 5.40 17.92 6.18
CA PRO A 33 5.48 16.53 5.76
C PRO A 33 5.64 15.60 6.96
N GLY A 34 4.94 14.46 6.94
CA GLY A 34 4.96 13.46 8.00
C GLY A 34 4.03 13.74 9.18
N THR A 35 3.34 14.89 9.22
CA THR A 35 2.39 15.22 10.30
C THR A 35 1.16 14.30 10.26
N THR A 36 0.81 13.69 11.40
CA THR A 36 -0.48 13.01 11.60
C THR A 36 -1.61 14.05 11.62
N ILE A 37 -2.50 14.01 10.62
CA ILE A 37 -3.62 14.95 10.46
C ILE A 37 -4.85 14.45 11.22
N LEU A 38 -5.22 13.18 10.98
CA LEU A 38 -6.34 12.50 11.62
C LEU A 38 -5.91 11.08 11.99
N ALA A 39 -6.43 10.55 13.09
CA ALA A 39 -6.25 9.17 13.47
C ALA A 39 -7.52 8.62 14.13
N THR A 40 -7.89 7.39 13.81
CA THR A 40 -9.02 6.69 14.45
C THR A 40 -8.78 5.19 14.55
N THR A 41 -9.33 4.58 15.59
CA THR A 41 -9.42 3.11 15.75
C THR A 41 -10.86 2.61 15.63
N THR A 42 -11.81 3.50 15.40
CA THR A 42 -13.23 3.21 15.37
C THR A 42 -13.86 3.82 14.13
N PRO A 43 -13.49 3.35 12.92
CA PRO A 43 -14.24 3.71 11.73
C PRO A 43 -15.71 3.31 11.89
N LEU A 44 -16.60 4.03 11.22
CA LEU A 44 -18.05 3.82 11.29
C LEU A 44 -18.43 2.37 10.94
N LEU A 45 -17.80 1.86 9.88
CA LEU A 45 -17.95 0.52 9.36
C LEU A 45 -16.56 -0.09 9.16
N LEU A 46 -16.39 -1.36 9.53
CA LEU A 46 -15.16 -2.11 9.27
C LEU A 46 -15.42 -3.62 9.29
N LEU A 47 -15.05 -4.32 8.22
CA LEU A 47 -15.17 -5.77 8.10
C LEU A 47 -14.01 -6.36 7.29
N PRO A 48 -13.47 -7.54 7.69
CA PRO A 48 -12.68 -8.38 6.80
C PRO A 48 -13.43 -8.70 5.51
N SER A 49 -12.69 -8.85 4.41
CA SER A 49 -13.26 -9.41 3.19
C SER A 49 -13.72 -10.86 3.39
N VAL A 50 -14.63 -11.33 2.54
CA VAL A 50 -15.18 -12.70 2.65
C VAL A 50 -14.08 -13.76 2.65
N ALA A 51 -13.04 -13.58 1.82
CA ALA A 51 -11.90 -14.48 1.73
C ALA A 51 -11.10 -14.58 3.05
N ASN A 52 -11.16 -13.54 3.88
CA ASN A 52 -10.36 -13.43 5.11
C ASN A 52 -11.14 -13.64 6.41
N LEU A 53 -12.43 -13.99 6.34
CA LEU A 53 -13.26 -14.12 7.54
C LEU A 53 -12.68 -15.10 8.56
N SER A 54 -12.10 -16.22 8.11
CA SER A 54 -11.53 -17.25 8.99
C SER A 54 -10.04 -17.09 9.28
N SER A 55 -9.33 -16.19 8.61
CA SER A 55 -7.90 -15.94 8.80
C SER A 55 -7.63 -14.79 9.75
N ILE A 56 -8.44 -13.73 9.71
CA ILE A 56 -8.22 -12.50 10.49
C ILE A 56 -9.35 -12.22 11.47
N CYS A 57 -9.03 -11.55 12.59
CA CYS A 57 -10.06 -11.17 13.55
C CYS A 57 -11.01 -10.10 12.99
N THR A 58 -12.33 -10.34 13.05
CA THR A 58 -13.37 -9.39 12.62
C THR A 58 -13.31 -8.04 13.34
N HIS A 59 -12.72 -7.99 14.55
CA HIS A 59 -12.58 -6.73 15.29
C HIS A 59 -11.22 -6.08 15.07
N CYS A 60 -10.12 -6.71 15.46
CA CYS A 60 -8.80 -6.05 15.40
C CYS A 60 -8.06 -6.19 14.07
N LEU A 61 -8.60 -6.95 13.10
CA LEU A 61 -8.01 -7.27 11.80
C LEU A 61 -6.67 -8.02 11.83
N ARG A 62 -6.08 -8.24 13.01
CA ARG A 62 -4.84 -9.00 13.14
C ARG A 62 -5.04 -10.49 12.86
N SER A 63 -4.02 -11.05 12.22
CA SER A 63 -3.76 -12.49 12.16
C SER A 63 -2.98 -12.90 13.41
N GLY A 64 -3.43 -13.93 14.13
CA GLY A 64 -2.72 -14.46 15.29
C GLY A 64 -1.96 -15.74 14.93
N SER A 65 -1.12 -16.22 15.86
CA SER A 65 -0.44 -17.53 15.75
C SER A 65 -1.42 -18.71 15.63
N SER A 66 -2.69 -18.49 15.99
CA SER A 66 -3.79 -19.45 15.83
C SER A 66 -4.97 -18.80 15.11
N PRO A 67 -5.70 -19.54 14.26
CA PRO A 67 -6.88 -19.01 13.59
C PRO A 67 -7.93 -18.46 14.56
N PRO A 68 -8.59 -17.33 14.22
CA PRO A 68 -9.65 -16.76 15.04
C PRO A 68 -10.86 -17.70 15.14
N ARG A 69 -11.55 -17.67 16.28
CA ARG A 69 -12.69 -18.55 16.56
C ARG A 69 -13.98 -17.94 16.06
N ALA A 70 -14.77 -18.73 15.34
CA ALA A 70 -16.08 -18.33 14.85
C ALA A 70 -17.06 -18.02 16.01
N CYS A 71 -17.92 -17.02 15.80
CA CYS A 71 -19.10 -16.80 16.62
C CYS A 71 -20.00 -18.05 16.55
N THR A 72 -20.23 -18.68 17.69
CA THR A 72 -20.96 -19.97 17.79
C THR A 72 -22.40 -19.92 17.28
N ARG A 73 -22.99 -18.72 17.17
CA ARG A 73 -24.37 -18.54 16.71
C ARG A 73 -24.49 -18.37 15.20
N CYS A 74 -23.70 -17.48 14.59
CA CYS A 74 -23.82 -17.16 13.17
C CYS A 74 -22.73 -17.77 12.29
N HIS A 75 -21.54 -18.04 12.85
CA HIS A 75 -20.34 -18.44 12.11
C HIS A 75 -19.93 -17.49 10.97
N SER A 76 -20.33 -16.22 11.07
CA SER A 76 -20.01 -15.17 10.09
C SER A 76 -19.06 -14.09 10.64
N ALA A 77 -18.67 -14.19 11.91
CA ALA A 77 -17.71 -13.30 12.55
C ALA A 77 -16.73 -14.15 13.37
N TYR A 78 -15.45 -13.78 13.37
CA TYR A 78 -14.36 -14.57 13.92
C TYR A 78 -13.48 -13.70 14.83
N TYR A 79 -13.07 -14.23 15.97
CA TYR A 79 -12.38 -13.46 17.00
C TYR A 79 -11.14 -14.17 17.53
N CYS A 80 -10.05 -13.41 17.71
CA CYS A 80 -8.86 -13.90 18.40
C CYS A 80 -9.12 -14.18 19.89
N GLY A 81 -10.14 -13.54 20.48
CA GLY A 81 -10.49 -13.74 21.88
C GLY A 81 -11.76 -13.01 22.33
N PRO A 82 -12.18 -13.22 23.59
CA PRO A 82 -13.43 -12.70 24.13
C PRO A 82 -13.48 -11.17 24.23
N THR A 83 -12.33 -10.50 24.34
CA THR A 83 -12.24 -9.03 24.33
C THR A 83 -12.72 -8.46 22.99
N CYS A 84 -12.16 -8.94 21.88
CA CYS A 84 -12.56 -8.57 20.52
C CYS A 84 -14.02 -8.93 20.21
N GLN A 85 -14.48 -10.09 20.68
CA GLN A 85 -15.88 -10.49 20.53
C GLN A 85 -16.83 -9.51 21.23
N ARG A 86 -16.56 -9.14 22.49
CA ARG A 86 -17.41 -8.19 23.25
C ARG A 86 -17.38 -6.79 22.64
N ALA A 87 -16.23 -6.33 22.17
CA ALA A 87 -16.10 -5.04 21.52
C ALA A 87 -16.93 -4.97 20.22
N HIS A 88 -16.80 -5.96 19.34
CA HIS A 88 -17.60 -6.04 18.12
C HIS A 88 -19.10 -6.24 18.40
N TRP A 89 -19.46 -7.01 19.44
CA TRP A 89 -20.84 -7.17 19.90
C TRP A 89 -21.52 -5.84 20.24
N ARG A 90 -20.83 -4.99 21.01
CA ARG A 90 -21.31 -3.64 21.37
C ARG A 90 -21.35 -2.71 20.16
N ALA A 91 -20.36 -2.81 19.28
CA ALA A 91 -20.28 -1.95 18.11
C ALA A 91 -21.44 -2.20 17.14
N VAL A 92 -21.67 -3.45 16.72
CA VAL A 92 -22.72 -3.76 15.72
C VAL A 92 -23.15 -5.23 15.69
N HIS A 93 -22.30 -6.18 16.11
CA HIS A 93 -22.60 -7.61 15.91
C HIS A 93 -23.87 -8.09 16.63
N SER A 94 -24.24 -7.45 17.75
CA SER A 94 -25.47 -7.77 18.50
C SER A 94 -26.73 -7.72 17.65
N VAL A 95 -26.81 -6.79 16.68
CA VAL A 95 -27.99 -6.62 15.81
C VAL A 95 -27.93 -7.50 14.55
N GLU A 96 -26.74 -7.72 13.96
CA GLU A 96 -26.58 -8.53 12.74
C GLU A 96 -26.47 -10.04 13.01
N CYS A 97 -26.13 -10.49 14.22
CA CYS A 97 -25.88 -11.91 14.52
C CYS A 97 -27.09 -12.81 14.23
N LYS A 98 -28.31 -12.37 14.59
CA LYS A 98 -29.53 -13.14 14.36
C LYS A 98 -29.88 -13.25 12.85
N PRO A 99 -29.92 -12.15 12.09
CA PRO A 99 -29.98 -12.17 10.62
C PRO A 99 -28.99 -13.14 9.95
N LEU A 100 -27.70 -13.05 10.30
CA LEU A 100 -26.65 -13.89 9.72
C LEU A 100 -26.81 -15.37 10.10
N SER A 101 -27.25 -15.66 11.32
CA SER A 101 -27.55 -17.03 11.77
C SER A 101 -28.69 -17.66 10.97
N ARG A 102 -29.74 -16.88 10.63
CA ARG A 102 -30.83 -17.37 9.75
C ARG A 102 -30.33 -17.64 8.34
N LEU A 103 -29.48 -16.75 7.80
CA LEU A 103 -28.90 -16.92 6.46
C LEU A 103 -28.12 -18.25 6.37
N ARG A 104 -27.29 -18.54 7.37
CA ARG A 104 -26.58 -19.82 7.49
C ARG A 104 -27.52 -21.00 7.63
N ALA A 105 -28.55 -20.91 8.46
CA ALA A 105 -29.54 -21.98 8.63
C ALA A 105 -30.28 -22.31 7.32
N ALA A 106 -30.41 -21.34 6.41
CA ALA A 106 -30.95 -21.52 5.07
C ALA A 106 -29.92 -22.09 4.07
N GLY A 107 -28.75 -22.54 4.51
CA GLY A 107 -27.70 -23.12 3.67
C GLY A 107 -26.98 -22.11 2.77
N ARG A 108 -27.13 -20.81 3.01
CA ARG A 108 -26.48 -19.77 2.20
C ARG A 108 -25.09 -19.45 2.75
N GLY A 109 -24.16 -19.15 1.84
CA GLY A 109 -22.81 -18.72 2.16
C GLY A 109 -22.74 -17.34 2.83
N PRO A 110 -21.54 -16.87 3.19
CA PRO A 110 -21.34 -15.53 3.71
C PRO A 110 -21.81 -14.48 2.70
N LEU A 111 -22.38 -13.38 3.19
CA LEU A 111 -22.71 -12.24 2.34
C LEU A 111 -21.44 -11.60 1.77
N PRO A 112 -21.48 -11.06 0.54
CA PRO A 112 -20.44 -10.17 0.06
C PRO A 112 -20.19 -9.03 1.06
N THR A 113 -18.93 -8.59 1.18
CA THR A 113 -18.49 -7.64 2.22
C THR A 113 -19.35 -6.38 2.27
N LEU A 114 -19.55 -5.72 1.12
CA LEU A 114 -20.34 -4.48 1.02
C LEU A 114 -21.83 -4.69 1.31
N VAL A 115 -22.39 -5.85 0.93
CA VAL A 115 -23.77 -6.23 1.26
C VAL A 115 -23.92 -6.39 2.78
N ARG A 116 -22.93 -6.97 3.46
CA ARG A 116 -22.95 -7.07 4.93
C ARG A 116 -22.79 -5.70 5.61
N LEU A 117 -21.97 -4.80 5.08
CA LEU A 117 -21.90 -3.41 5.54
C LEU A 117 -23.27 -2.70 5.41
N LEU A 118 -23.97 -2.92 4.30
CA LEU A 118 -25.33 -2.41 4.13
C LEU A 118 -26.31 -3.02 5.14
N VAL A 119 -26.24 -4.33 5.42
CA VAL A 119 -27.04 -4.96 6.47
C VAL A 119 -26.81 -4.29 7.84
N GLN A 120 -25.56 -3.95 8.16
CA GLN A 120 -25.25 -3.20 9.40
C GLN A 120 -25.90 -1.81 9.41
N ALA A 121 -25.84 -1.08 8.31
CA ALA A 121 -26.49 0.23 8.17
C ALA A 121 -28.02 0.15 8.26
N LEU A 122 -28.64 -0.89 7.70
CA LEU A 122 -30.09 -1.12 7.77
C LEU A 122 -30.57 -1.51 9.17
N LEU A 123 -29.73 -2.18 9.95
CA LEU A 123 -30.07 -2.66 11.30
C LEU A 123 -29.72 -1.67 12.42
N LYS A 124 -28.89 -0.67 12.15
CA LYS A 124 -28.43 0.31 13.14
C LYS A 124 -28.54 1.72 12.60
N GLU A 125 -29.60 2.43 13.00
CA GLU A 125 -29.93 3.76 12.45
C GLU A 125 -28.82 4.80 12.63
N SER A 126 -28.03 4.73 13.71
CA SER A 126 -26.89 5.64 13.88
C SER A 126 -25.85 5.52 12.76
N ILE A 127 -25.69 4.31 12.19
CA ILE A 127 -24.80 4.11 11.03
C ILE A 127 -25.42 4.76 9.80
N ALA A 128 -26.71 4.55 9.55
CA ALA A 128 -27.41 5.15 8.41
C ALA A 128 -27.38 6.69 8.47
N GLN A 129 -27.49 7.27 9.66
CA GLN A 129 -27.38 8.72 9.88
C GLN A 129 -26.00 9.27 9.54
N GLU A 130 -24.92 8.61 9.96
CA GLU A 130 -23.57 9.07 9.62
C GLU A 130 -23.22 8.88 8.13
N LEU A 131 -23.85 7.92 7.45
CA LEU A 131 -23.76 7.78 6.00
C LEU A 131 -24.63 8.81 5.26
N ALA A 132 -25.62 9.43 5.91
CA ALA A 132 -26.64 10.23 5.24
C ALA A 132 -26.04 11.39 4.43
N ASP A 133 -24.96 11.98 4.94
CA ASP A 133 -24.32 13.11 4.29
C ASP A 133 -23.29 12.68 3.23
N LEU A 134 -22.93 11.40 3.08
CA LEU A 134 -21.93 11.00 2.09
C LEU A 134 -22.45 11.10 0.65
N GLU A 135 -21.56 11.43 -0.29
CA GLU A 135 -21.88 11.39 -1.73
C GLU A 135 -22.01 9.94 -2.19
N GLY A 136 -23.08 9.61 -2.89
CA GLY A 136 -23.31 8.26 -3.43
C GLY A 136 -23.30 8.21 -4.95
N ASN A 137 -23.29 9.36 -5.64
CA ASN A 137 -23.49 9.48 -7.07
C ASN A 137 -24.77 8.75 -7.57
N VAL A 138 -25.81 8.70 -6.73
CA VAL A 138 -27.00 7.86 -6.96
C VAL A 138 -27.64 8.16 -8.31
N GLU A 139 -27.82 9.44 -8.62
CA GLU A 139 -28.42 9.88 -9.88
C GLU A 139 -27.56 9.53 -11.10
N ALA A 140 -26.24 9.70 -11.01
CA ALA A 140 -25.32 9.38 -12.08
C ALA A 140 -25.30 7.86 -12.36
N ILE A 141 -25.29 7.04 -11.30
CA ILE A 141 -25.30 5.57 -11.42
C ILE A 141 -26.65 5.09 -11.98
N ARG A 142 -27.76 5.66 -11.50
CA ARG A 142 -29.11 5.28 -11.94
C ARG A 142 -29.38 5.64 -13.41
N SER A 143 -28.81 6.73 -13.89
CA SER A 143 -28.96 7.20 -15.28
C SER A 143 -27.85 6.74 -16.22
N GLU A 144 -26.91 5.90 -15.73
CA GLU A 144 -25.81 5.37 -16.52
C GLU A 144 -26.31 4.54 -17.72
N ALA A 145 -25.71 4.77 -18.89
CA ALA A 145 -26.07 4.04 -20.10
C ALA A 145 -25.85 2.53 -19.91
N GLY A 146 -26.86 1.72 -20.27
CA GLY A 146 -26.83 0.27 -20.11
C GLY A 146 -27.37 -0.22 -18.75
N GLY A 147 -27.39 0.60 -17.71
CA GLY A 147 -28.07 0.32 -16.44
C GLY A 147 -27.55 -0.87 -15.62
N THR A 148 -26.48 -1.54 -16.06
CA THR A 148 -25.96 -2.77 -15.42
C THR A 148 -25.53 -2.52 -13.97
N ARG A 149 -24.79 -1.44 -13.72
CA ARG A 149 -24.34 -1.07 -12.36
C ARG A 149 -25.50 -0.81 -11.41
N TRP A 150 -26.56 -0.14 -11.88
CA TRP A 150 -27.76 0.10 -11.09
C TRP A 150 -28.49 -1.22 -10.76
N ALA A 151 -28.65 -2.11 -11.75
CA ALA A 151 -29.26 -3.41 -11.53
C ALA A 151 -28.48 -4.25 -10.48
N ASP A 152 -27.14 -4.22 -10.52
CA ASP A 152 -26.30 -4.88 -9.51
C ASP A 152 -26.53 -4.30 -8.11
N ILE A 153 -26.67 -2.97 -8.00
CA ILE A 153 -26.99 -2.29 -6.75
C ILE A 153 -28.37 -2.70 -6.22
N GLU A 154 -29.38 -2.80 -7.08
CA GLU A 154 -30.72 -3.26 -6.69
C GLU A 154 -30.70 -4.71 -6.17
N VAL A 155 -29.95 -5.60 -6.82
CA VAL A 155 -29.78 -6.99 -6.37
C VAL A 155 -29.10 -7.04 -5.00
N MET A 156 -28.03 -6.26 -4.82
CA MET A 156 -27.32 -6.16 -3.54
C MET A 156 -28.21 -5.59 -2.43
N ALA A 157 -28.97 -4.53 -2.72
CA ALA A 157 -29.90 -3.89 -1.81
C ALA A 157 -31.03 -4.84 -1.41
N LEU A 158 -31.63 -5.54 -2.37
CA LEU A 158 -32.66 -6.55 -2.12
C LEU A 158 -32.15 -7.67 -1.21
N GLY A 159 -30.94 -8.18 -1.48
CA GLY A 159 -30.28 -9.20 -0.66
C GLY A 159 -30.04 -8.73 0.79
N ALA A 160 -29.58 -7.49 0.96
CA ALA A 160 -29.38 -6.88 2.28
C ALA A 160 -30.70 -6.70 3.02
N CYS A 161 -31.74 -6.18 2.36
CA CYS A 161 -33.08 -6.00 2.92
C CYS A 161 -33.69 -7.32 3.39
N ALA A 162 -33.61 -8.35 2.55
CA ALA A 162 -34.08 -9.69 2.87
C ALA A 162 -33.32 -10.30 4.06
N CYS A 163 -31.99 -10.12 4.14
CA CYS A 163 -31.20 -10.59 5.27
C CYS A 163 -31.55 -9.85 6.57
N ALA A 164 -31.57 -8.51 6.53
CA ALA A 164 -31.88 -7.65 7.67
C ALA A 164 -33.32 -7.86 8.18
N GLY A 165 -34.23 -8.32 7.31
CA GLY A 165 -35.63 -8.53 7.65
C GLY A 165 -36.41 -7.22 7.76
N VAL A 166 -35.99 -6.19 7.03
CA VAL A 166 -36.64 -4.86 7.00
C VAL A 166 -37.76 -4.76 5.95
N GLY A 167 -37.96 -5.83 5.17
CA GLY A 167 -38.93 -5.88 4.07
C GLY A 167 -38.28 -5.57 2.71
N THR A 168 -38.91 -6.02 1.63
CA THR A 168 -38.43 -5.86 0.25
C THR A 168 -39.41 -5.04 -0.60
N GLY A 169 -40.15 -4.13 0.02
CA GLY A 169 -41.00 -3.18 -0.68
C GLY A 169 -40.16 -2.12 -1.39
N GLU A 170 -40.76 -1.44 -2.36
CA GLU A 170 -40.10 -0.44 -3.21
C GLU A 170 -39.36 0.62 -2.40
N GLU A 171 -39.98 1.19 -1.37
CA GLU A 171 -39.37 2.22 -0.53
C GLU A 171 -38.16 1.72 0.27
N GLN A 172 -38.25 0.50 0.82
CA GLN A 172 -37.14 -0.09 1.58
C GLN A 172 -35.96 -0.40 0.67
N VAL A 173 -36.22 -0.94 -0.52
CA VAL A 173 -35.17 -1.24 -1.52
C VAL A 173 -34.55 0.05 -2.03
N ARG A 174 -35.35 1.09 -2.32
CA ARG A 174 -34.85 2.41 -2.75
C ARG A 174 -33.89 3.01 -1.72
N ARG A 175 -34.27 3.04 -0.44
CA ARG A 175 -33.38 3.49 0.66
C ARG A 175 -32.10 2.65 0.73
N ALA A 176 -32.20 1.34 0.56
CA ALA A 176 -31.05 0.44 0.57
C ALA A 176 -30.12 0.64 -0.63
N CYS A 177 -30.65 0.95 -1.82
CA CYS A 177 -29.86 1.33 -3.00
C CYS A 177 -29.08 2.63 -2.75
N GLU A 178 -29.72 3.65 -2.17
CA GLU A 178 -29.05 4.91 -1.82
C GLU A 178 -27.90 4.69 -0.82
N LEU A 179 -28.13 3.91 0.23
CA LEU A 179 -27.09 3.54 1.19
C LEU A 179 -25.98 2.70 0.54
N MET A 180 -26.31 1.78 -0.37
CA MET A 180 -25.32 0.98 -1.09
C MET A 180 -24.41 1.86 -1.95
N CYS A 181 -25.00 2.82 -2.69
CA CYS A 181 -24.26 3.78 -3.50
C CYS A 181 -23.24 4.57 -2.65
N LYS A 182 -23.68 5.02 -1.47
CA LYS A 182 -22.83 5.73 -0.49
C LYS A 182 -21.73 4.84 0.07
N ILE A 183 -22.05 3.60 0.46
CA ILE A 183 -21.04 2.65 0.94
C ILE A 183 -20.01 2.36 -0.15
N GLN A 184 -20.43 2.07 -1.39
CA GLN A 184 -19.53 1.78 -2.49
C GLN A 184 -18.62 2.95 -2.86
N THR A 185 -19.17 4.17 -2.87
CA THR A 185 -18.40 5.37 -3.25
C THR A 185 -17.36 5.77 -2.21
N ASN A 186 -17.60 5.45 -0.93
CA ASN A 186 -16.80 5.94 0.20
C ASN A 186 -16.08 4.82 0.98
N ALA A 187 -16.09 3.60 0.45
CA ALA A 187 -15.39 2.48 1.04
C ALA A 187 -13.88 2.57 0.75
N PHE A 188 -13.08 2.37 1.79
CA PHE A 188 -11.65 2.26 1.73
C PHE A 188 -11.23 0.80 1.85
N ASN A 189 -10.23 0.41 1.06
CA ASN A 189 -9.55 -0.86 1.24
C ASN A 189 -8.56 -0.72 2.40
N TRP A 190 -8.57 -1.70 3.30
CA TRP A 190 -7.57 -1.90 4.33
C TRP A 190 -6.65 -3.03 3.87
N SER A 191 -5.35 -2.74 3.80
CA SER A 191 -4.28 -3.71 3.58
C SER A 191 -3.02 -3.12 4.21
N GLU A 192 -2.39 -3.87 5.10
CA GLU A 192 -1.12 -3.49 5.74
C GLU A 192 0.04 -4.07 4.91
N ASP A 193 0.57 -5.24 5.27
CA ASP A 193 1.74 -5.83 4.62
C ASP A 193 1.44 -7.07 3.75
N ASN A 194 0.24 -7.64 3.90
CA ASN A 194 -0.19 -8.80 3.13
C ASN A 194 -1.35 -8.39 2.20
N PRO A 195 -1.13 -8.34 0.87
CA PRO A 195 -2.19 -8.01 -0.09
C PRO A 195 -3.34 -9.03 -0.08
N ASP A 196 -3.11 -10.24 0.42
CA ASP A 196 -4.16 -11.25 0.57
C ASP A 196 -5.05 -10.97 1.79
N GLN A 197 -4.55 -10.26 2.81
CA GLN A 197 -5.31 -9.87 3.99
C GLN A 197 -6.00 -8.53 3.76
N THR A 198 -7.22 -8.61 3.26
CA THR A 198 -8.03 -7.43 2.91
C THR A 198 -9.20 -7.25 3.84
N ALA A 199 -9.45 -6.00 4.21
CA ALA A 199 -10.67 -5.57 4.87
C ALA A 199 -11.21 -4.31 4.18
N VAL A 200 -12.45 -3.95 4.49
CA VAL A 200 -13.10 -2.74 3.97
C VAL A 200 -13.61 -1.93 5.15
N PHE A 201 -13.37 -0.61 5.12
CA PHE A 201 -13.91 0.31 6.10
C PHE A 201 -14.57 1.53 5.45
N VAL A 202 -15.44 2.19 6.20
CA VAL A 202 -15.96 3.52 5.87
C VAL A 202 -15.72 4.41 7.07
N GLU A 203 -15.04 5.53 6.84
CA GLU A 203 -14.85 6.58 7.84
C GLU A 203 -15.34 7.91 7.22
N PRO A 204 -16.45 8.47 7.72
CA PRO A 204 -17.09 9.63 7.10
C PRO A 204 -16.21 10.87 6.95
N THR A 205 -15.26 11.09 7.86
CA THR A 205 -14.37 12.28 7.80
C THR A 205 -13.37 12.17 6.66
N LEU A 206 -12.73 11.00 6.50
CA LEU A 206 -11.80 10.67 5.42
C LEU A 206 -12.52 10.62 4.06
N ALA A 207 -13.79 10.20 4.05
CA ALA A 207 -14.63 10.22 2.86
C ALA A 207 -14.89 11.63 2.31
N MET A 208 -14.62 12.70 3.08
CA MET A 208 -14.71 14.10 2.61
C MET A 208 -13.45 14.57 1.86
N ILE A 209 -12.39 13.77 1.81
CA ILE A 209 -11.11 14.13 1.20
C ILE A 209 -11.17 13.81 -0.28
N ASN A 210 -10.96 14.82 -1.14
CA ASN A 210 -11.00 14.64 -2.59
C ASN A 210 -9.76 13.93 -3.15
N HIS A 211 -9.89 13.49 -4.41
CA HIS A 211 -8.84 12.81 -5.14
C HIS A 211 -7.82 13.75 -5.79
N SER A 212 -6.54 13.38 -5.72
CA SER A 212 -5.48 13.84 -6.62
C SER A 212 -4.53 12.70 -7.00
N CYS A 213 -4.01 12.71 -8.23
CA CYS A 213 -2.93 11.79 -8.64
C CYS A 213 -1.52 12.30 -8.22
N VAL A 214 -1.49 13.40 -7.47
CA VAL A 214 -0.34 14.00 -6.77
C VAL A 214 -0.84 14.35 -5.37
N PRO A 215 -1.14 13.33 -4.53
CA PRO A 215 -1.83 13.55 -3.27
C PRO A 215 -0.96 14.34 -2.28
N SER A 216 -1.62 15.18 -1.48
CA SER A 216 -0.99 15.94 -0.40
C SER A 216 -0.97 15.16 0.93
N ALA A 217 -1.78 14.11 1.05
CA ALA A 217 -1.80 13.20 2.20
C ALA A 217 -2.05 11.73 1.79
N GLU A 218 -1.65 10.82 2.67
CA GLU A 218 -1.83 9.37 2.53
C GLU A 218 -2.65 8.83 3.71
N VAL A 219 -3.57 7.90 3.43
CA VAL A 219 -4.23 7.10 4.46
C VAL A 219 -3.40 5.83 4.69
N GLN A 220 -2.82 5.72 5.87
CA GLN A 220 -2.05 4.57 6.32
C GLN A 220 -2.89 3.76 7.30
N VAL A 221 -2.76 2.43 7.24
CA VAL A 221 -3.45 1.52 8.14
C VAL A 221 -2.44 0.65 8.89
N ALA A 222 -2.73 0.37 10.17
CA ALA A 222 -1.93 -0.54 10.98
C ALA A 222 -2.72 -1.17 12.10
N GLY A 223 -2.87 -2.49 12.03
CA GLY A 223 -3.90 -3.18 12.78
C GLY A 223 -5.26 -2.50 12.57
N ARG A 224 -5.87 -1.97 13.65
CA ARG A 224 -7.15 -1.25 13.57
C ARG A 224 -7.00 0.27 13.43
N ASN A 225 -5.79 0.81 13.49
CA ASN A 225 -5.55 2.24 13.34
C ASN A 225 -5.67 2.64 11.87
N ILE A 226 -6.36 3.75 11.63
CA ILE A 226 -6.42 4.43 10.35
C ILE A 226 -5.88 5.83 10.58
N VAL A 227 -4.83 6.18 9.86
CA VAL A 227 -4.02 7.38 10.08
C VAL A 227 -3.91 8.16 8.78
N LEU A 228 -4.38 9.40 8.76
CA LEU A 228 -4.16 10.32 7.66
C LEU A 228 -2.89 11.12 7.94
N ARG A 229 -1.91 11.03 7.04
CA ARG A 229 -0.59 11.66 7.21
C ARG A 229 -0.25 12.57 6.05
N ALA A 230 0.26 13.77 6.33
CA ALA A 230 0.68 14.71 5.30
C ALA A 230 1.89 14.16 4.52
N SER A 231 1.77 14.05 3.20
CA SER A 231 2.84 13.59 2.30
C SER A 231 3.78 14.73 1.90
N MET A 232 3.30 15.97 2.00
CA MET A 232 4.04 17.20 1.70
C MET A 232 3.62 18.32 2.66
N ALA A 233 4.22 19.50 2.53
CA ALA A 233 3.74 20.67 3.25
C ALA A 233 2.35 21.09 2.72
N ILE A 234 1.42 21.40 3.62
CA ILE A 234 0.04 21.83 3.29
C ILE A 234 -0.20 23.15 4.02
N GLN A 235 -0.51 24.22 3.31
CA GLN A 235 -0.74 25.53 3.93
C GLN A 235 -2.14 25.64 4.54
N ALA A 236 -2.29 26.54 5.53
CA ALA A 236 -3.59 26.87 6.09
C ALA A 236 -4.57 27.31 4.99
N GLY A 237 -5.75 26.69 4.96
CA GLY A 237 -6.80 26.92 3.97
C GLY A 237 -6.69 26.05 2.71
N GLU A 238 -5.59 25.32 2.51
CA GLU A 238 -5.46 24.40 1.38
C GLU A 238 -6.31 23.13 1.57
N GLU A 239 -6.73 22.58 0.44
CA GLU A 239 -7.42 21.30 0.34
C GLU A 239 -6.43 20.16 0.61
N ILE A 240 -6.87 19.23 1.45
CA ILE A 240 -6.18 17.95 1.64
C ILE A 240 -6.72 17.00 0.56
N GLU A 241 -5.82 16.36 -0.17
CA GLU A 241 -6.16 15.42 -1.24
C GLU A 241 -5.44 14.09 -1.03
N ILE A 242 -6.17 12.98 -1.19
CA ILE A 242 -5.63 11.61 -1.17
C ILE A 242 -5.76 11.00 -2.57
N THR A 243 -5.22 9.79 -2.78
CA THR A 243 -5.53 9.02 -3.98
C THR A 243 -6.66 8.01 -3.72
N TYR A 244 -7.49 7.76 -4.74
CA TYR A 244 -8.58 6.76 -4.68
C TYR A 244 -8.23 5.48 -5.46
N ILE A 245 -7.08 5.53 -6.14
CA ILE A 245 -6.66 4.58 -7.17
C ILE A 245 -5.16 4.35 -7.05
N ASP A 246 -4.65 3.36 -7.77
CA ASP A 246 -3.22 3.30 -8.05
C ASP A 246 -2.81 4.47 -8.96
N TYR A 247 -2.32 5.53 -8.32
CA TYR A 247 -1.85 6.71 -9.02
C TYR A 247 -0.55 6.44 -9.76
N THR A 248 0.18 5.36 -9.52
CA THR A 248 1.46 5.10 -10.20
C THR A 248 1.28 4.71 -11.67
N LEU A 249 0.06 4.33 -12.08
CA LEU A 249 -0.28 3.93 -13.45
C LEU A 249 -0.38 5.10 -14.46
N PRO A 250 -0.32 4.81 -15.79
CA PRO A 250 -0.54 5.81 -16.84
C PRO A 250 -1.96 6.39 -16.85
N ARG A 251 -2.14 7.58 -17.45
CA ARG A 251 -3.41 8.34 -17.42
C ARG A 251 -4.65 7.54 -17.85
N PRO A 252 -4.63 6.73 -18.92
CA PRO A 252 -5.80 5.94 -19.32
C PRO A 252 -6.29 5.00 -18.20
N LYS A 253 -5.37 4.29 -17.54
CA LYS A 253 -5.67 3.38 -16.43
C LYS A 253 -6.16 4.12 -15.18
N ARG A 254 -5.57 5.28 -14.89
CA ARG A 254 -6.06 6.14 -13.79
C ARG A 254 -7.49 6.62 -14.05
N ASN A 255 -7.80 7.03 -15.29
CA ASN A 255 -9.15 7.45 -15.66
C ASN A 255 -10.16 6.29 -15.60
N GLU A 256 -9.77 5.10 -16.05
CA GLU A 256 -10.57 3.87 -15.94
C GLU A 256 -10.91 3.57 -14.48
N ALA A 257 -9.89 3.58 -13.60
CA ALA A 257 -10.07 3.33 -12.17
C ALA A 257 -10.89 4.42 -11.44
N LEU A 258 -10.92 5.66 -11.97
CA LEU A 258 -11.73 6.76 -11.43
C LEU A 258 -13.16 6.80 -11.96
N ALA A 259 -13.46 6.10 -13.07
CA ALA A 259 -14.80 6.11 -13.68
C ALA A 259 -15.93 5.78 -12.69
N PRO A 260 -15.79 4.82 -11.73
CA PRO A 260 -16.83 4.53 -10.74
C PRO A 260 -17.21 5.71 -9.83
N TYR A 261 -16.33 6.72 -9.68
CA TYR A 261 -16.55 7.91 -8.86
C TYR A 261 -17.25 9.05 -9.61
N ASN A 262 -17.59 8.87 -10.89
CA ASN A 262 -18.38 9.82 -11.70
C ASN A 262 -17.79 11.24 -11.81
N PHE A 263 -16.47 11.38 -11.83
CA PHE A 263 -15.79 12.65 -12.11
C PHE A 263 -14.57 12.48 -13.01
N GLN A 264 -14.09 13.58 -13.60
CA GLN A 264 -12.83 13.61 -14.33
C GLN A 264 -11.75 14.33 -13.52
N CYS A 265 -10.64 13.64 -13.26
CA CYS A 265 -9.54 14.22 -12.50
C CYS A 265 -8.84 15.34 -13.27
N GLN A 266 -8.73 16.51 -12.62
CA GLN A 266 -8.08 17.71 -13.15
C GLN A 266 -6.83 18.12 -12.36
N CYS A 267 -6.24 17.21 -11.59
CA CYS A 267 -4.98 17.50 -10.89
C CYS A 267 -3.85 17.87 -11.88
N PRO A 268 -2.75 18.50 -11.41
CA PRO A 268 -1.63 18.90 -12.27
C PRO A 268 -1.10 17.77 -13.15
N ARG A 269 -1.01 16.55 -12.61
CA ARG A 269 -0.57 15.37 -13.36
C ARG A 269 -1.51 14.95 -14.47
N CYS A 270 -2.83 15.00 -14.25
CA CYS A 270 -3.80 14.63 -15.27
C CYS A 270 -3.92 15.71 -16.35
N ARG A 271 -3.87 17.00 -15.97
CA ARG A 271 -3.87 18.13 -16.93
C ARG A 271 -2.62 18.11 -17.81
N GLY A 272 -1.45 17.92 -17.23
CA GLY A 272 -0.18 17.87 -17.96
C GLY A 272 0.12 16.52 -18.63
N ASN A 273 -0.72 15.49 -18.42
CA ASN A 273 -0.43 14.10 -18.79
C ASN A 273 0.98 13.66 -18.35
N LEU A 274 1.36 14.00 -17.11
CA LEU A 274 2.71 13.81 -16.60
C LEU A 274 3.00 12.32 -16.32
N ASN A 275 4.22 11.88 -16.66
CA ASN A 275 4.72 10.56 -16.24
C ASN A 275 5.03 10.56 -14.72
N ILE A 276 5.40 9.40 -14.19
CA ILE A 276 5.64 9.26 -12.74
C ILE A 276 6.84 10.08 -12.25
N TYR A 277 7.91 10.20 -13.05
CA TYR A 277 9.09 11.01 -12.69
C TYR A 277 8.75 12.50 -12.67
N GLN A 278 7.99 12.99 -13.66
CA GLN A 278 7.51 14.36 -13.70
C GLN A 278 6.55 14.66 -12.54
N ALA A 279 5.72 13.68 -12.14
CA ALA A 279 4.86 13.81 -10.97
C ALA A 279 5.66 13.81 -9.66
N SER A 280 6.69 12.97 -9.54
CA SER A 280 7.64 12.95 -8.43
C SER A 280 8.33 14.30 -8.25
N ALA A 281 8.74 14.93 -9.36
CA ALA A 281 9.33 16.27 -9.37
C ALA A 281 8.39 17.39 -8.88
N LEU A 282 7.09 17.13 -8.68
CA LEU A 282 6.16 18.08 -8.07
C LEU A 282 6.21 18.09 -6.53
N TYR A 283 7.06 17.28 -5.89
CA TYR A 283 7.29 17.24 -4.45
C TYR A 283 8.60 17.96 -4.06
N PRO A 284 8.71 19.31 -4.15
CA PRO A 284 9.98 20.05 -4.07
C PRO A 284 10.62 20.19 -2.68
N HIS A 285 10.00 19.63 -1.61
CA HIS A 285 10.31 19.98 -0.22
C HIS A 285 10.50 18.76 0.70
N LEU A 286 10.93 17.63 0.16
CA LEU A 286 11.30 16.50 1.00
C LEU A 286 12.78 16.65 1.37
N ASP A 287 13.08 16.75 2.67
CA ASP A 287 14.44 16.58 3.18
C ASP A 287 14.79 15.10 3.03
N LEU A 288 15.47 14.77 1.93
CA LEU A 288 15.61 13.40 1.45
C LEU A 288 16.76 12.61 2.07
N ASN A 289 17.57 13.14 3.01
CA ASN A 289 18.80 12.43 3.39
C ASN A 289 19.19 12.50 4.87
N CYS A 290 19.87 11.40 5.25
CA CYS A 290 20.20 10.84 6.57
C CYS A 290 19.33 9.62 7.01
N PHE A 291 18.12 9.45 6.46
CA PHE A 291 17.26 8.25 6.65
C PHE A 291 16.44 7.85 5.40
N SER A 292 16.99 7.97 4.20
CA SER A 292 16.28 7.58 2.98
C SER A 292 17.21 6.93 1.96
N LEU A 293 16.63 6.03 1.17
CA LEU A 293 17.21 5.51 -0.07
C LEU A 293 16.77 6.32 -1.30
N ALA A 294 16.06 7.44 -1.10
CA ALA A 294 15.63 8.30 -2.18
C ALA A 294 16.84 8.99 -2.84
N PRO A 295 16.79 9.22 -4.16
CA PRO A 295 17.79 10.05 -4.82
C PRO A 295 17.76 11.47 -4.26
N GLU A 296 18.84 12.22 -4.42
CA GLU A 296 18.81 13.65 -4.10
C GLU A 296 17.72 14.36 -4.93
N VAL A 297 17.08 15.39 -4.37
CA VAL A 297 16.01 16.14 -5.07
C VAL A 297 16.49 16.65 -6.44
N SER A 298 17.76 17.08 -6.51
CA SER A 298 18.43 17.49 -7.75
C SER A 298 18.41 16.41 -8.83
N GLN A 299 18.63 15.14 -8.48
CA GLN A 299 18.65 14.01 -9.40
C GLN A 299 17.26 13.73 -9.96
N VAL A 300 16.20 13.87 -9.14
CA VAL A 300 14.82 13.73 -9.61
C VAL A 300 14.52 14.75 -10.72
N HIS A 301 14.89 16.02 -10.52
CA HIS A 301 14.67 17.08 -11.51
C HIS A 301 15.54 16.95 -12.76
N GLN A 302 16.67 16.26 -12.68
CA GLN A 302 17.59 16.04 -13.79
C GLN A 302 17.33 14.73 -14.56
N HIS A 303 16.43 13.87 -14.05
CA HIS A 303 16.15 12.59 -14.67
C HIS A 303 15.69 12.77 -16.14
N PRO A 304 16.15 11.94 -17.10
CA PRO A 304 15.79 12.08 -18.51
C PRO A 304 14.28 12.12 -18.77
N ALA A 305 13.50 11.34 -18.00
CA ALA A 305 12.03 11.35 -18.08
C ALA A 305 11.38 12.67 -17.61
N VAL A 306 12.13 13.58 -16.99
CA VAL A 306 11.69 14.92 -16.56
C VAL A 306 12.17 15.98 -17.56
N VAL A 307 13.45 15.97 -17.92
CA VAL A 307 14.07 17.02 -18.75
C VAL A 307 13.84 16.85 -20.26
N ASP A 308 13.77 15.62 -20.75
CA ASP A 308 13.54 15.31 -22.18
C ASP A 308 12.04 15.13 -22.44
N THR A 309 11.37 16.22 -22.76
CA THR A 309 9.90 16.25 -22.93
C THR A 309 9.41 15.36 -24.08
N GLN A 310 10.21 15.17 -25.13
CA GLN A 310 9.85 14.32 -26.26
C GLN A 310 9.91 12.84 -25.87
N LYS A 311 11.01 12.40 -25.25
CA LYS A 311 11.12 11.01 -24.74
C LYS A 311 10.09 10.72 -23.68
N ALA A 312 9.85 11.66 -22.76
CA ALA A 312 8.84 11.55 -21.72
C ALA A 312 7.43 11.33 -22.29
N ALA A 313 7.04 12.11 -23.30
CA ALA A 313 5.73 11.99 -23.94
C ALA A 313 5.56 10.66 -24.71
N ALA A 314 6.62 10.22 -25.42
CA ALA A 314 6.63 8.94 -26.13
C ALA A 314 6.49 7.77 -25.15
N ALA A 315 7.28 7.77 -24.06
CA ALA A 315 7.25 6.75 -23.02
C ALA A 315 5.87 6.65 -22.36
N ASN A 316 5.22 7.77 -22.06
CA ASN A 316 3.86 7.80 -21.50
C ASN A 316 2.82 7.15 -22.41
N THR A 317 2.90 7.44 -23.71
CA THR A 317 1.97 6.87 -24.69
C THR A 317 2.20 5.37 -24.84
N GLN A 318 3.46 4.95 -24.86
CA GLN A 318 3.82 3.55 -24.99
C GLN A 318 3.48 2.73 -23.73
N ALA A 319 3.64 3.30 -22.53
CA ALA A 319 3.38 2.62 -21.26
C ALA A 319 1.93 2.11 -21.18
N GLY A 320 0.95 2.92 -21.58
CA GLY A 320 -0.45 2.52 -21.61
C GLY A 320 -0.73 1.36 -22.58
N LYS A 321 -0.06 1.34 -23.74
CA LYS A 321 -0.21 0.26 -24.73
C LYS A 321 0.42 -1.03 -24.23
N VAL A 322 1.67 -0.97 -23.77
CA VAL A 322 2.40 -2.16 -23.27
C VAL A 322 1.63 -2.79 -22.10
N LEU A 323 1.08 -1.99 -21.20
CA LEU A 323 0.28 -2.50 -20.09
C LEU A 323 -0.99 -3.21 -20.56
N ALA A 324 -1.74 -2.63 -21.51
CA ALA A 324 -2.92 -3.28 -22.09
C ALA A 324 -2.58 -4.56 -22.87
N ASP A 325 -1.45 -4.59 -23.56
CA ASP A 325 -0.95 -5.78 -24.28
C ASP A 325 -0.57 -6.91 -23.31
N ILE A 326 0.01 -6.57 -22.16
CA ILE A 326 0.33 -7.55 -21.09
C ILE A 326 -0.96 -8.09 -20.47
N GLU A 327 -1.91 -7.23 -20.11
CA GLU A 327 -3.19 -7.64 -19.51
C GLU A 327 -4.01 -8.52 -20.47
N SER A 328 -4.08 -8.18 -21.76
CA SER A 328 -4.83 -8.96 -22.75
C SER A 328 -4.19 -10.29 -23.13
N SER A 329 -2.89 -10.45 -22.88
CA SER A 329 -2.16 -11.70 -23.13
C SER A 329 -1.99 -12.56 -21.88
N ALA A 330 -2.55 -12.15 -20.74
CA ALA A 330 -2.72 -13.01 -19.59
C ALA A 330 -3.73 -14.13 -19.96
N THR A 331 -3.23 -15.24 -20.48
CA THR A 331 -4.04 -16.44 -20.73
C THR A 331 -4.55 -16.98 -19.39
N PRO A 332 -5.85 -17.26 -19.24
CA PRO A 332 -6.34 -18.01 -18.10
C PRO A 332 -5.80 -19.45 -18.21
N ASP A 333 -4.87 -19.80 -17.33
CA ASP A 333 -4.43 -21.17 -17.05
C ASP A 333 -4.15 -22.07 -18.27
N THR A 334 -3.10 -21.75 -19.02
CA THR A 334 -2.29 -22.79 -19.67
C THR A 334 -0.95 -22.86 -18.96
N GLU A 335 -0.47 -24.06 -18.65
CA GLU A 335 0.74 -24.45 -17.89
C GLU A 335 2.07 -23.77 -18.35
N SER A 336 2.11 -22.44 -18.39
CA SER A 336 3.30 -21.63 -18.59
C SER A 336 3.93 -21.42 -17.22
N SER A 337 5.19 -21.82 -17.03
CA SER A 337 5.91 -21.55 -15.78
C SER A 337 5.95 -20.05 -15.48
N GLN A 338 5.97 -19.68 -14.20
CA GLN A 338 6.10 -18.28 -13.75
C GLN A 338 7.31 -17.59 -14.42
N HIS A 339 8.40 -18.32 -14.59
CA HIS A 339 9.58 -17.87 -15.33
C HIS A 339 9.27 -17.49 -16.79
N ALA A 340 8.56 -18.32 -17.55
CA ALA A 340 8.20 -18.02 -18.95
C ALA A 340 7.34 -16.75 -19.06
N SER A 341 6.41 -16.55 -18.12
CA SER A 341 5.61 -15.32 -18.02
C SER A 341 6.49 -14.09 -17.75
N LEU A 342 7.48 -14.20 -16.87
CA LEU A 342 8.44 -13.12 -16.58
C LEU A 342 9.31 -12.78 -17.78
N CYS A 343 9.86 -13.78 -18.49
CA CYS A 343 10.60 -13.57 -19.75
C CYS A 343 9.77 -12.79 -20.77
N HIS A 344 8.54 -13.24 -21.02
CA HIS A 344 7.66 -12.63 -22.00
C HIS A 344 7.29 -11.19 -21.64
N ARG A 345 7.00 -10.91 -20.36
CA ARG A 345 6.75 -9.54 -19.90
C ARG A 345 8.00 -8.67 -19.99
N TYR A 346 9.18 -9.17 -19.61
CA TYR A 346 10.44 -8.42 -19.73
C TYR A 346 10.71 -7.98 -21.16
N GLN A 347 10.52 -8.85 -22.15
CA GLN A 347 10.73 -8.49 -23.57
C GLN A 347 9.90 -7.29 -24.01
N ARG A 348 8.65 -7.19 -23.55
CA ARG A 348 7.78 -6.06 -23.86
C ARG A 348 8.17 -4.77 -23.14
N CYS A 349 8.87 -4.89 -22.03
CA CYS A 349 9.33 -3.77 -21.20
C CYS A 349 10.77 -3.34 -21.53
N LYS A 350 11.50 -4.10 -22.36
CA LYS A 350 12.93 -3.95 -22.61
C LYS A 350 13.35 -2.52 -22.92
N ASN A 351 12.61 -1.83 -23.80
CA ASN A 351 12.94 -0.45 -24.18
C ASN A 351 12.85 0.54 -23.01
N PHE A 352 11.95 0.29 -22.04
CA PHE A 352 11.85 1.11 -20.83
C PHE A 352 13.05 0.86 -19.92
N ALA A 353 13.48 -0.40 -19.76
CA ALA A 353 14.63 -0.76 -18.95
C ALA A 353 15.93 -0.16 -19.52
N GLU A 354 16.12 -0.26 -20.84
CA GLU A 354 17.26 0.34 -21.56
C GLU A 354 17.27 1.88 -21.52
N SER A 355 16.11 2.50 -21.30
CA SER A 355 15.96 3.96 -21.15
C SER A 355 15.99 4.42 -19.69
N ASP A 356 16.27 3.51 -18.75
CA ASP A 356 16.28 3.75 -17.29
C ASP A 356 14.91 4.22 -16.72
N PHE A 357 13.80 3.85 -17.36
CA PHE A 357 12.44 4.20 -16.93
C PHE A 357 11.82 3.18 -15.96
N TRP A 358 12.62 2.71 -15.00
CA TRP A 358 12.26 1.67 -14.04
C TRP A 358 11.00 1.95 -13.23
N ALA A 359 10.72 3.20 -12.88
CA ALA A 359 9.52 3.59 -12.13
C ALA A 359 8.23 3.58 -12.96
N MET A 360 8.31 3.50 -14.29
CA MET A 360 7.13 3.53 -15.16
C MET A 360 6.54 2.13 -15.33
N ALA A 361 5.23 2.01 -15.08
CA ALA A 361 4.49 0.80 -15.36
C ALA A 361 4.66 0.36 -16.83
N PRO A 362 4.81 -0.95 -17.10
CA PRO A 362 4.66 -2.07 -16.16
C PRO A 362 5.95 -2.52 -15.43
N LEU A 363 7.10 -1.87 -15.61
CA LEU A 363 8.39 -2.35 -15.06
C LEU A 363 8.37 -2.61 -13.55
N PRO A 364 7.83 -1.73 -12.68
CA PRO A 364 7.78 -1.99 -11.24
C PRO A 364 7.08 -3.32 -10.90
N HIS A 365 5.95 -3.62 -11.56
CA HIS A 365 5.23 -4.89 -11.34
C HIS A 365 6.10 -6.10 -11.73
N LEU A 366 6.84 -5.99 -12.84
CA LEU A 366 7.78 -7.02 -13.26
C LEU A 366 8.90 -7.22 -12.24
N VAL A 367 9.48 -6.14 -11.70
CA VAL A 367 10.53 -6.20 -10.68
C VAL A 367 10.01 -6.83 -9.39
N ALA A 368 8.79 -6.47 -8.94
CA ALA A 368 8.16 -7.06 -7.76
C ALA A 368 7.92 -8.57 -7.91
N ASP A 369 7.40 -8.98 -9.08
CA ASP A 369 7.12 -10.38 -9.38
C ASP A 369 8.40 -11.20 -9.53
N ALA A 370 9.45 -10.61 -10.13
CA ALA A 370 10.77 -11.24 -10.24
C ALA A 370 11.42 -11.42 -8.86
N SER A 371 11.36 -10.41 -7.98
CA SER A 371 11.87 -10.53 -6.61
C SER A 371 11.16 -11.65 -5.83
N SER A 372 9.83 -11.73 -5.98
CA SER A 372 9.01 -12.77 -5.35
C SER A 372 9.31 -14.16 -5.93
N TYR A 373 9.53 -14.25 -7.25
CA TYR A 373 9.97 -15.48 -7.93
C TYR A 373 11.32 -15.96 -7.40
N TYR A 374 12.34 -15.09 -7.34
CA TYR A 374 13.65 -15.46 -6.82
C TYR A 374 13.59 -15.90 -5.35
N ALA A 375 12.79 -15.24 -4.52
CA ALA A 375 12.59 -15.63 -3.13
C ALA A 375 11.91 -17.00 -3.00
N ALA A 376 10.94 -17.32 -3.85
CA ALA A 376 10.28 -18.63 -3.88
C ALA A 376 11.22 -19.76 -4.31
N GLU A 377 12.18 -19.46 -5.18
CA GLU A 377 13.25 -20.37 -5.60
C GLU A 377 14.46 -20.37 -4.64
N GLU A 378 14.34 -19.73 -3.47
CA GLU A 378 15.41 -19.57 -2.47
C GLU A 378 16.70 -18.89 -3.01
N ASN A 379 16.61 -18.18 -4.13
CA ASN A 379 17.68 -17.33 -4.65
C ASN A 379 17.65 -15.96 -3.95
N TRP A 380 18.04 -15.96 -2.68
CA TRP A 380 18.03 -14.77 -1.81
C TRP A 380 18.87 -13.62 -2.37
N SER A 381 19.95 -13.95 -3.08
CA SER A 381 20.86 -12.96 -3.66
C SER A 381 20.20 -12.15 -4.77
N PHE A 382 19.51 -12.79 -5.72
CA PHE A 382 18.77 -12.07 -6.76
C PHE A 382 17.48 -11.45 -6.24
N ALA A 383 16.83 -12.08 -5.25
CA ALA A 383 15.70 -11.47 -4.56
C ALA A 383 16.10 -10.14 -3.89
N LEU A 384 17.25 -10.11 -3.22
CA LEU A 384 17.81 -8.93 -2.55
C LEU A 384 18.19 -7.84 -3.56
N THR A 385 18.95 -8.17 -4.62
CA THR A 385 19.37 -7.16 -5.60
C THR A 385 18.18 -6.53 -6.34
N THR A 386 17.15 -7.33 -6.65
CA THR A 386 15.90 -6.82 -7.25
C THR A 386 15.06 -6.01 -6.26
N ALA A 387 15.04 -6.36 -4.98
CA ALA A 387 14.41 -5.53 -3.94
C ALA A 387 15.13 -4.17 -3.78
N CYS A 388 16.46 -4.16 -3.79
CA CYS A 388 17.24 -2.92 -3.81
C CYS A 388 16.94 -2.07 -5.07
N LEU A 389 16.79 -2.69 -6.23
CA LEU A 389 16.38 -2.02 -7.47
C LEU A 389 14.99 -1.38 -7.32
N MET A 390 14.01 -2.10 -6.78
CA MET A 390 12.67 -1.56 -6.50
C MET A 390 12.75 -0.31 -5.61
N ALA A 391 13.42 -0.42 -4.47
CA ALA A 391 13.47 0.64 -3.46
C ALA A 391 14.17 1.93 -3.94
N THR A 392 15.13 1.80 -4.87
CA THR A 392 15.99 2.91 -5.32
C THR A 392 15.61 3.49 -6.68
N ALA A 393 15.22 2.66 -7.66
CA ALA A 393 14.96 3.11 -9.04
C ALA A 393 13.46 3.14 -9.40
N CYS A 394 12.60 2.50 -8.61
CA CYS A 394 11.16 2.46 -8.83
C CYS A 394 10.42 3.30 -7.78
N ASP A 395 10.39 2.81 -6.55
CA ASP A 395 9.47 3.29 -5.52
C ASP A 395 9.91 4.62 -4.92
N SER A 396 11.20 4.96 -5.04
CA SER A 396 11.70 6.31 -4.77
C SER A 396 11.06 7.42 -5.61
N TYR A 397 10.63 7.09 -6.83
CA TYR A 397 9.95 8.02 -7.72
C TYR A 397 8.42 7.84 -7.67
N ARG A 398 7.92 6.62 -7.46
CA ARG A 398 6.47 6.34 -7.35
C ARG A 398 5.86 6.88 -6.06
N TYR A 399 6.65 6.84 -4.99
CA TYR A 399 6.28 7.23 -3.62
C TYR A 399 7.35 8.17 -3.05
N PRO A 400 7.33 9.46 -3.45
CA PRO A 400 8.40 10.40 -3.10
C PRO A 400 8.67 10.55 -1.59
N PRO A 401 7.66 10.65 -0.71
CA PRO A 401 7.90 10.77 0.73
C PRO A 401 8.61 9.51 1.28
N PRO A 402 9.76 9.64 1.97
CA PRO A 402 10.49 8.50 2.53
C PRO A 402 9.65 7.66 3.51
N PHE A 403 8.69 8.30 4.18
CA PHE A 403 7.81 7.69 5.17
C PHE A 403 6.48 7.18 4.57
N HIS A 404 6.37 7.12 3.25
CA HIS A 404 5.26 6.45 2.59
C HIS A 404 5.26 4.96 2.96
N SER A 405 4.08 4.37 3.18
CA SER A 405 3.92 2.98 3.66
C SER A 405 4.76 1.97 2.86
N VAL A 406 4.63 1.99 1.53
CA VAL A 406 5.41 1.14 0.61
C VAL A 406 6.94 1.31 0.78
N ARG A 407 7.44 2.52 1.02
CA ARG A 407 8.89 2.75 1.20
C ARG A 407 9.41 2.16 2.51
N VAL A 408 8.58 2.18 3.56
CA VAL A 408 8.90 1.53 4.84
C VAL A 408 8.92 0.01 4.67
N GLN A 409 7.98 -0.55 3.90
CA GLN A 409 7.94 -1.97 3.55
C GLN A 409 9.16 -2.39 2.74
N ASP A 410 9.60 -1.58 1.77
CA ASP A 410 10.82 -1.84 0.99
C ASP A 410 12.06 -1.97 1.88
N LEU A 411 12.25 -1.03 2.81
CA LEU A 411 13.38 -1.06 3.75
C LEU A 411 13.39 -2.35 4.58
N PHE A 412 12.23 -2.71 5.12
CA PHE A 412 12.07 -3.93 5.90
C PHE A 412 12.28 -5.20 5.05
N ARG A 413 11.76 -5.22 3.81
CA ARG A 413 11.93 -6.33 2.87
C ARG A 413 13.40 -6.55 2.53
N ILE A 414 14.16 -5.49 2.27
CA ILE A 414 15.61 -5.57 2.03
C ILE A 414 16.31 -6.13 3.27
N ALA A 415 16.00 -5.63 4.47
CA ALA A 415 16.60 -6.14 5.71
C ALA A 415 16.32 -7.63 5.93
N LYS A 416 15.07 -8.07 5.66
CA LYS A 416 14.68 -9.48 5.76
C LYS A 416 15.41 -10.36 4.74
N LEU A 417 15.50 -9.94 3.48
CA LEU A 417 16.24 -10.68 2.44
C LEU A 417 17.74 -10.76 2.78
N LEU A 418 18.33 -9.66 3.25
CA LEU A 418 19.72 -9.61 3.70
C LEU A 418 20.02 -10.56 4.86
N SER A 419 19.05 -10.78 5.76
CA SER A 419 19.21 -11.77 6.84
C SER A 419 19.29 -13.21 6.34
N ASN A 420 18.79 -13.49 5.13
CA ASN A 420 18.83 -14.84 4.51
C ASN A 420 20.11 -15.07 3.68
N THR A 421 20.82 -14.02 3.25
CA THR A 421 22.06 -14.16 2.46
C THR A 421 23.30 -14.59 3.27
N ALA A 422 23.18 -14.63 4.61
CA ALA A 422 24.28 -15.02 5.50
C ALA A 422 24.68 -16.50 5.37
N ALA A 423 23.72 -17.40 5.08
CA ALA A 423 24.00 -18.82 4.89
C ALA A 423 24.80 -19.07 3.59
N ASP A 424 24.44 -18.38 2.51
CA ASP A 424 25.06 -18.50 1.19
C ASP A 424 26.51 -17.99 1.16
N THR A 425 26.78 -16.92 1.91
CA THR A 425 28.13 -16.36 2.03
C THR A 425 29.07 -17.22 2.90
N SER A 426 28.52 -18.06 3.78
CA SER A 426 29.28 -18.95 4.68
C SER A 426 29.62 -20.33 4.11
N SER A 427 28.90 -20.80 3.09
CA SER A 427 28.88 -22.21 2.64
C SER A 427 29.85 -22.56 1.49
N LEU A 428 30.64 -21.60 0.97
CA LEU A 428 31.45 -21.78 -0.24
C LEU A 428 32.97 -21.83 -0.03
N SER A 429 33.44 -22.45 1.05
CA SER A 429 34.84 -22.91 1.13
C SER A 429 35.17 -24.11 0.22
N GLN A 430 34.36 -24.40 -0.81
CA GLN A 430 34.61 -25.44 -1.81
C GLN A 430 34.53 -24.91 -3.25
N PRO A 431 35.37 -25.40 -4.17
CA PRO A 431 35.52 -24.84 -5.51
C PRO A 431 34.30 -25.15 -6.40
N PRO A 432 33.94 -24.26 -7.35
CA PRO A 432 32.74 -24.39 -8.15
C PRO A 432 32.86 -25.47 -9.22
N SER A 433 31.84 -26.33 -9.33
CA SER A 433 31.63 -27.23 -10.48
C SER A 433 30.99 -26.47 -11.64
N SER A 434 31.74 -26.40 -12.74
CA SER A 434 31.46 -25.94 -14.11
C SER A 434 29.99 -25.72 -14.57
N VAL A 435 29.61 -24.46 -14.84
CA VAL A 435 28.91 -23.95 -16.05
C VAL A 435 29.19 -22.44 -16.20
N VAL A 436 29.84 -22.00 -17.28
CA VAL A 436 30.64 -20.75 -17.35
C VAL A 436 29.88 -19.52 -17.92
N SER A 437 28.60 -19.31 -17.59
CA SER A 437 27.96 -18.00 -17.87
C SER A 437 27.00 -17.54 -16.79
N LYS A 438 26.18 -18.46 -16.23
CA LYS A 438 25.41 -18.22 -15.00
C LYS A 438 26.32 -17.97 -13.78
N SER A 439 27.59 -18.38 -13.85
CA SER A 439 28.52 -18.28 -12.74
C SER A 439 29.03 -16.85 -12.50
N ASP A 440 29.20 -16.02 -13.53
CA ASP A 440 29.92 -14.73 -13.36
C ASP A 440 29.09 -13.68 -12.60
N LEU A 441 27.82 -13.45 -13.00
CA LEU A 441 26.96 -12.49 -12.31
C LEU A 441 26.65 -12.93 -10.87
N ASN A 442 26.37 -14.22 -10.67
CA ASN A 442 26.13 -14.74 -9.32
C ASN A 442 27.40 -14.58 -8.44
N THR A 443 28.59 -14.90 -8.96
CA THR A 443 29.85 -14.66 -8.24
C THR A 443 30.04 -13.18 -7.92
N ARG A 444 29.75 -12.26 -8.84
CA ARG A 444 29.84 -10.81 -8.59
C ARG A 444 28.88 -10.34 -7.49
N VAL A 445 27.65 -10.85 -7.45
CA VAL A 445 26.71 -10.56 -6.35
C VAL A 445 27.25 -11.09 -5.02
N GLN A 446 27.75 -12.32 -5.00
CA GLN A 446 28.32 -12.92 -3.79
C GLN A 446 29.54 -12.16 -3.28
N ASP A 447 30.45 -11.77 -4.17
CA ASP A 447 31.65 -11.02 -3.79
C ASP A 447 31.28 -9.62 -3.28
N THR A 448 30.31 -8.96 -3.90
CA THR A 448 29.74 -7.70 -3.38
C THR A 448 29.16 -7.89 -1.98
N LEU A 449 28.42 -8.97 -1.74
CA LEU A 449 27.84 -9.26 -0.42
C LEU A 449 28.89 -9.56 0.65
N LYS A 450 30.04 -10.15 0.30
CA LYS A 450 31.15 -10.38 1.23
C LYS A 450 31.82 -9.08 1.67
N ASP A 451 31.86 -8.09 0.78
CA ASP A 451 32.46 -6.78 1.06
C ASP A 451 31.54 -5.85 1.87
N ILE A 452 30.24 -6.17 1.95
CA ILE A 452 29.25 -5.43 2.74
C ILE A 452 29.23 -5.95 4.18
N ASP A 453 29.24 -5.04 5.16
CA ASP A 453 28.85 -5.37 6.54
C ASP A 453 27.33 -5.57 6.60
N GLN A 454 26.90 -6.79 6.23
CA GLN A 454 25.48 -7.14 6.08
C GLN A 454 24.70 -6.96 7.39
N VAL A 455 25.33 -7.22 8.54
CA VAL A 455 24.66 -7.08 9.84
C VAL A 455 24.42 -5.61 10.17
N SER A 456 25.41 -4.75 9.94
CA SER A 456 25.26 -3.30 10.15
C SER A 456 24.29 -2.68 9.15
N LEU A 457 24.34 -3.08 7.88
CA LEU A 457 23.36 -2.66 6.87
C LEU A 457 21.94 -3.08 7.26
N CYS A 458 21.74 -4.34 7.65
CA CYS A 458 20.46 -4.85 8.13
C CYS A 458 19.94 -4.04 9.33
N GLN A 459 20.79 -3.82 10.34
CA GLN A 459 20.46 -3.03 11.51
C GLN A 459 20.03 -1.60 11.15
N MET A 460 20.79 -0.92 10.29
CA MET A 460 20.49 0.46 9.90
C MET A 460 19.18 0.56 9.10
N LEU A 461 18.91 -0.39 8.20
CA LEU A 461 17.65 -0.46 7.45
C LEU A 461 16.43 -0.66 8.37
N LEU A 462 16.54 -1.56 9.36
CA LEU A 462 15.49 -1.77 10.36
C LEU A 462 15.26 -0.51 11.22
N MET A 463 16.33 0.16 11.63
CA MET A 463 16.24 1.42 12.36
C MET A 463 15.60 2.54 11.52
N MET A 464 15.90 2.61 10.23
CA MET A 464 15.25 3.55 9.30
C MET A 464 13.76 3.24 9.19
N ALA A 465 13.37 1.99 8.97
CA ALA A 465 11.98 1.58 8.85
C ALA A 465 11.18 1.98 10.10
N LEU A 466 11.69 1.68 11.30
CA LEU A 466 11.05 2.05 12.56
C LEU A 466 10.92 3.57 12.76
N ARG A 467 11.93 4.35 12.35
CA ARG A 467 11.91 5.82 12.50
C ARG A 467 10.92 6.51 11.57
N LEU A 468 10.56 5.87 10.46
CA LEU A 468 9.64 6.41 9.47
C LEU A 468 8.17 6.14 9.83
N ILE A 469 7.91 5.19 10.73
CA ILE A 469 6.58 4.91 11.29
C ILE A 469 6.25 5.97 12.36
N PRO A 470 5.01 6.49 12.42
CA PRO A 470 4.63 7.43 13.48
C PRO A 470 4.78 6.81 14.87
N GLU A 471 5.52 7.47 15.76
CA GLU A 471 5.92 6.95 17.09
C GLU A 471 4.72 6.45 17.91
N GLU A 472 3.59 7.14 17.81
CA GLU A 472 2.35 6.81 18.52
C GLU A 472 1.72 5.48 18.07
N PHE A 473 2.06 4.98 16.89
CA PHE A 473 1.49 3.77 16.30
C PHE A 473 2.50 2.62 16.12
N VAL A 474 3.78 2.80 16.43
CA VAL A 474 4.84 1.79 16.24
C VAL A 474 4.48 0.42 16.83
N LYS A 475 3.82 0.36 17.99
CA LYS A 475 3.45 -0.92 18.63
C LYS A 475 2.29 -1.65 17.95
N GLU A 476 1.60 -0.97 17.04
CA GLU A 476 0.40 -1.49 16.37
C GLU A 476 0.66 -1.93 14.94
N TRP A 477 1.87 -1.65 14.41
CA TRP A 477 2.33 -2.07 13.10
C TRP A 477 3.02 -3.44 13.21
N ASP A 478 2.54 -4.43 12.46
CA ASP A 478 3.12 -5.79 12.53
C ASP A 478 4.59 -5.78 12.05
N LEU A 479 4.89 -5.05 10.97
CA LEU A 479 6.26 -4.80 10.49
C LEU A 479 7.18 -4.23 11.57
N ALA A 480 6.68 -3.31 12.40
CA ALA A 480 7.49 -2.69 13.44
C ALA A 480 7.82 -3.68 14.58
N VAL A 481 6.87 -4.56 14.91
CA VAL A 481 7.10 -5.63 15.89
C VAL A 481 8.18 -6.58 15.37
N ASP A 482 8.06 -7.05 14.12
CA ASP A 482 9.06 -7.93 13.51
C ASP A 482 10.44 -7.25 13.43
N ALA A 483 10.49 -5.96 13.07
CA ALA A 483 11.74 -5.20 13.02
C ALA A 483 12.40 -5.06 14.40
N GLN A 484 11.62 -4.87 15.47
CA GLN A 484 12.12 -4.81 16.84
C GLN A 484 12.68 -6.16 17.30
N ASP A 485 12.02 -7.26 16.96
CA ASP A 485 12.49 -8.61 17.27
C ASP A 485 13.81 -8.91 16.53
N MET A 486 13.91 -8.61 15.24
CA MET A 486 15.17 -8.73 14.48
C MET A 486 16.30 -7.88 15.08
N LEU A 487 16.02 -6.64 15.48
CA LEU A 487 17.02 -5.77 16.12
C LEU A 487 17.51 -6.33 17.46
N LYS A 488 16.62 -6.96 18.23
CA LYS A 488 16.97 -7.61 19.50
C LYS A 488 17.91 -8.80 19.28
N ASP A 489 17.72 -9.56 18.21
CA ASP A 489 18.61 -10.67 17.85
C ASP A 489 19.97 -10.15 17.38
N ILE A 490 19.97 -9.13 16.51
CA ILE A 490 21.19 -8.46 16.05
C ILE A 490 22.01 -7.87 17.21
N GLY A 491 21.33 -7.34 18.24
CA GLY A 491 21.96 -6.77 19.43
C GLY A 491 22.67 -7.80 20.32
N GLN A 492 22.39 -9.10 20.16
CA GLN A 492 23.04 -10.18 20.90
C GLN A 492 24.32 -10.69 20.22
N LEU A 493 24.62 -10.23 19.00
CA LEU A 493 25.79 -10.66 18.24
C LEU A 493 27.10 -10.08 18.83
N PRO A 494 28.12 -10.91 19.11
CA PRO A 494 29.38 -10.45 19.70
C PRO A 494 30.27 -9.70 18.69
N GLY A 495 31.22 -8.91 19.19
CA GLY A 495 32.30 -8.33 18.37
C GLY A 495 31.90 -7.11 17.54
N ARG A 496 30.80 -6.44 17.87
CA ARG A 496 30.23 -5.33 17.09
C ARG A 496 30.46 -3.94 17.68
N ASP A 497 31.32 -3.79 18.69
CA ASP A 497 31.50 -2.54 19.44
C ASP A 497 31.82 -1.33 18.55
N LYS A 498 32.71 -1.50 17.57
CA LYS A 498 33.09 -0.44 16.63
C LYS A 498 31.93 -0.04 15.72
N ALA A 499 31.21 -1.01 15.18
CA ALA A 499 30.04 -0.78 14.33
C ALA A 499 28.92 -0.09 15.12
N LEU A 500 28.61 -0.59 16.32
CA LEU A 500 27.62 -0.01 17.22
C LEU A 500 27.94 1.43 17.59
N THR A 501 29.22 1.76 17.80
CA THR A 501 29.63 3.14 18.08
C THR A 501 29.28 4.07 16.92
N LEU A 502 29.55 3.66 15.68
CA LEU A 502 29.24 4.46 14.48
C LEU A 502 27.73 4.56 14.22
N ILE A 503 27.00 3.45 14.37
CA ILE A 503 25.54 3.39 14.21
C ILE A 503 24.85 4.28 15.25
N ASN A 504 25.29 4.22 16.52
CA ASN A 504 24.72 5.05 17.58
C ASN A 504 25.01 6.55 17.36
N ALA A 505 26.22 6.89 16.87
CA ALA A 505 26.56 8.26 16.51
C ALA A 505 25.64 8.79 15.39
N TRP A 506 25.42 7.99 14.34
CA TRP A 506 24.48 8.31 13.27
C TRP A 506 23.04 8.44 13.78
N ALA A 507 22.54 7.50 14.59
CA ALA A 507 21.18 7.54 15.09
C ALA A 507 20.89 8.77 15.97
N THR A 508 21.91 9.22 16.72
CA THR A 508 21.84 10.38 17.63
C THR A 508 21.93 11.71 16.87
N ASN A 509 22.89 11.85 15.97
CA ASN A 509 23.07 13.07 15.18
C ASN A 509 23.31 12.72 13.70
N PRO A 510 22.24 12.43 12.96
CA PRO A 510 22.31 11.91 11.59
C PRO A 510 22.77 12.99 10.59
N GLU A 511 22.61 14.26 10.95
CA GLU A 511 23.03 15.42 10.15
C GLU A 511 24.52 15.77 10.27
N ALA A 512 25.23 15.19 11.25
CA ALA A 512 26.67 15.42 11.38
C ALA A 512 27.41 14.90 10.13
N ASP A 513 28.42 15.63 9.67
CA ASP A 513 29.19 15.25 8.46
C ASP A 513 29.74 13.82 8.52
N GLN A 514 30.20 13.38 9.68
CA GLN A 514 30.68 12.01 9.88
C GLN A 514 29.54 10.98 9.77
N SER A 515 28.36 11.28 10.34
CA SER A 515 27.17 10.45 10.25
C SER A 515 26.65 10.34 8.82
N ARG A 516 26.65 11.45 8.07
CA ARG A 516 26.27 11.47 6.64
C ARG A 516 27.23 10.62 5.80
N LYS A 517 28.54 10.75 5.99
CA LYS A 517 29.55 9.92 5.30
C LYS A 517 29.43 8.44 5.68
N PHE A 518 29.20 8.15 6.95
CA PHE A 518 28.99 6.78 7.41
C PHE A 518 27.71 6.19 6.82
N PHE A 519 26.59 6.92 6.81
CA PHE A 519 25.34 6.49 6.20
C PHE A 519 25.50 6.24 4.69
N GLN A 520 26.20 7.14 3.98
CA GLN A 520 26.51 6.95 2.57
C GLN A 520 27.25 5.63 2.35
N TYR A 521 28.34 5.41 3.08
CA TYR A 521 29.18 4.22 2.95
C TYR A 521 28.50 2.92 3.40
N ALA A 522 27.77 2.96 4.52
CA ALA A 522 27.23 1.76 5.16
C ALA A 522 25.84 1.36 4.65
N VAL A 523 25.10 2.28 4.03
CA VAL A 523 23.73 2.04 3.57
C VAL A 523 23.57 2.37 2.09
N VAL A 524 23.81 3.62 1.70
CA VAL A 524 23.45 4.12 0.37
C VAL A 524 24.28 3.43 -0.71
N ASP A 525 25.61 3.43 -0.60
CA ASP A 525 26.51 2.82 -1.59
C ASP A 525 26.24 1.31 -1.74
N PRO A 526 26.20 0.49 -0.67
CA PRO A 526 25.85 -0.92 -0.76
C PRO A 526 24.53 -1.20 -1.46
N VAL A 527 23.46 -0.47 -1.08
CA VAL A 527 22.13 -0.68 -1.65
C VAL A 527 22.09 -0.28 -3.13
N HIS A 528 22.75 0.80 -3.53
CA HIS A 528 22.84 1.17 -4.94
C HIS A 528 23.68 0.21 -5.77
N THR A 529 24.79 -0.32 -5.23
CA THR A 529 25.58 -1.36 -5.90
C THR A 529 24.74 -2.62 -6.12
N LEU A 530 24.01 -3.07 -5.09
CA LEU A 530 23.08 -4.20 -5.21
C LEU A 530 21.95 -3.91 -6.20
N ALA A 531 21.40 -2.70 -6.23
CA ALA A 531 20.37 -2.30 -7.18
C ALA A 531 20.87 -2.36 -8.64
N SER A 532 22.12 -1.94 -8.90
CA SER A 532 22.74 -2.05 -10.23
C SER A 532 22.84 -3.51 -10.67
N LEU A 533 23.27 -4.40 -9.78
CA LEU A 533 23.32 -5.84 -10.02
C LEU A 533 21.91 -6.43 -10.24
N GLY A 534 20.88 -5.84 -9.63
CA GLY A 534 19.48 -6.21 -9.85
C GLY A 534 19.03 -5.92 -11.29
N LYS A 535 19.47 -4.80 -11.89
CA LYS A 535 19.20 -4.50 -13.31
C LYS A 535 19.82 -5.57 -14.21
N GLU A 536 21.08 -5.90 -13.95
CA GLU A 536 21.82 -6.94 -14.67
C GLU A 536 21.19 -8.33 -14.50
N ALA A 537 20.67 -8.66 -13.30
CA ALA A 537 20.01 -9.94 -13.04
C ALA A 537 18.73 -10.10 -13.89
N LEU A 538 17.87 -9.08 -13.92
CA LEU A 538 16.67 -9.11 -14.76
C LEU A 538 17.02 -9.20 -16.24
N GLU A 539 18.02 -8.46 -16.68
CA GLU A 539 18.52 -8.49 -18.05
C GLU A 539 19.09 -9.86 -18.41
N HIS A 540 19.89 -10.45 -17.54
CA HIS A 540 20.52 -11.75 -17.77
C HIS A 540 19.49 -12.90 -17.78
N GLU A 541 18.56 -12.90 -16.81
CA GLU A 541 17.58 -13.99 -16.62
C GLU A 541 16.45 -13.93 -17.67
N PHE A 542 15.93 -12.74 -17.97
CA PHE A 542 14.66 -12.60 -18.69
C PHE A 542 14.80 -12.06 -20.12
N ARG A 543 15.99 -11.63 -20.57
CA ARG A 543 16.22 -11.19 -21.97
C ARG A 543 16.28 -12.34 -22.98
N GLY A 544 16.55 -13.57 -22.56
CA GLY A 544 16.82 -14.68 -23.46
C GLY A 544 16.15 -15.99 -23.03
N ALA A 545 14.86 -16.12 -23.34
CA ALA A 545 14.17 -17.40 -23.48
C ALA A 545 13.39 -17.39 -24.80
#